data_AF-A0A196NUD1-F1
#
_entry.id   AF-A0A196NUD1-F1
#
_cell.length_a   1.000
_cell.length_b   1.000
_cell.length_c   1.000
_cell.angle_alpha   90.00
_cell.angle_beta   90.00
_cell.angle_gamma   90.00
#
_symmetry.space_group_name_H-M   'P 1'
#
loop_
_entity.id
_entity.type
_entity.pdbx_description
1 polymer ?
#
loop_
_entity_poly.entity_id
_entity_poly.type
_entity_poly.pdbx_seq_one_letter_code
_entity_poly.pdbx_strand_id
1 'polypeptide(L)'
;MRDTPLFLGMTKPPRIFGLPIGYFVALVFASVIPFILVDDMRFLLVFLAGYPPLWVVADRNPHLFQILNVVMSRTPRTSVRSRDGGDLYVA
;
A
#
# COMPACT_ATOMS: atom_id res chain seq x y z
N MET A 1 32.33 -10.09 -11.98
CA MET A 1 31.02 -9.40 -12.13
C MET A 1 31.34 -8.00 -12.63
N ARG A 2 30.78 -7.57 -13.77
CA ARG A 2 31.01 -6.23 -14.32
C ARG A 2 30.04 -5.26 -13.65
N ASP A 3 30.55 -4.27 -12.92
CA ASP A 3 29.75 -3.21 -12.30
C ASP A 3 29.11 -2.35 -13.39
N THR A 4 27.90 -2.72 -13.78
CA THR A 4 27.09 -1.90 -14.68
C THR A 4 26.46 -0.82 -13.80
N PRO A 5 26.71 0.48 -14.04
CA PRO A 5 26.14 1.53 -13.22
C PRO A 5 24.61 1.47 -13.35
N LEU A 6 23.97 1.01 -12.28
CA LEU A 6 22.53 0.84 -12.23
C LEU A 6 21.94 2.22 -11.96
N PHE A 7 21.34 2.83 -12.99
CA PHE A 7 20.70 4.12 -12.83
C PHE A 7 19.50 3.96 -11.89
N LEU A 8 19.69 4.33 -10.63
CA LEU A 8 18.71 4.17 -9.54
C LEU A 8 17.34 4.79 -9.86
N GLY A 9 17.28 5.77 -10.77
CA GLY A 9 16.04 6.36 -11.26
C GLY A 9 15.18 5.38 -12.06
N MET A 10 15.79 4.44 -12.80
CA MET A 10 15.07 3.45 -13.62
C MET A 10 14.48 2.30 -12.80
N THR A 11 14.94 2.09 -11.56
CA THR A 11 14.38 1.08 -10.65
C THR A 11 13.36 1.62 -9.68
N LYS A 12 13.14 2.95 -9.65
CA LYS A 12 12.12 3.53 -8.79
C LYS A 12 10.74 3.14 -9.31
N PRO A 13 9.83 2.71 -8.43
CA PRO A 13 8.47 2.35 -8.83
C PRO A 13 7.76 3.55 -9.44
N PRO A 14 6.83 3.32 -10.39
CA PRO A 14 6.09 4.40 -11.05
C PRO A 14 5.28 5.19 -10.02
N ARG A 15 5.44 6.51 -10.06
CA ARG A 15 4.76 7.46 -9.18
C ARG A 15 3.80 8.33 -9.97
N ILE A 16 2.60 8.53 -9.43
CA ILE A 16 1.59 9.47 -9.94
C ILE A 16 1.46 10.58 -8.89
N PHE A 17 1.66 11.83 -9.30
CA PHE A 17 1.70 12.99 -8.39
C PHE A 17 2.63 12.78 -7.18
N GLY A 18 3.75 12.07 -7.35
CA GLY A 18 4.70 11.80 -6.27
C GLY A 18 4.36 10.62 -5.35
N LEU A 19 3.18 10.01 -5.49
CA LEU A 19 2.77 8.80 -4.76
C LEU A 19 2.92 7.55 -5.64
N PRO A 20 3.42 6.41 -5.13
CA PRO A 20 3.34 5.14 -5.83
C PRO A 20 1.89 4.76 -6.13
N ILE A 21 1.65 4.10 -7.26
CA ILE A 21 0.29 3.89 -7.78
C ILE A 21 -0.69 3.27 -6.78
N GLY A 22 -0.25 2.30 -5.97
CA GLY A 22 -1.08 1.65 -4.96
C GLY A 22 -1.59 2.62 -3.88
N TYR A 23 -0.78 3.60 -3.49
CA TYR A 23 -1.15 4.62 -2.49
C TYR A 23 -2.20 5.57 -3.05
N PHE A 24 -1.98 6.04 -4.28
CA PHE A 24 -2.91 6.93 -4.93
C PHE A 24 -4.27 6.26 -5.14
N VAL A 25 -4.27 5.02 -5.63
CA VAL A 25 -5.49 4.23 -5.80
C VAL A 25 -6.20 4.04 -4.46
N ALA A 26 -5.50 3.63 -3.40
CA ALA A 26 -6.10 3.47 -2.07
C ALA A 26 -6.75 4.79 -1.57
N LEU A 27 -6.10 5.93 -1.79
CA LEU A 27 -6.64 7.24 -1.40
C LEU A 27 -7.90 7.60 -2.20
N VAL A 28 -7.91 7.35 -3.51
CA VAL A 28 -9.10 7.54 -4.37
C VAL A 28 -10.25 6.64 -3.93
N PHE A 29 -9.98 5.36 -3.66
CA PHE A 29 -10.98 4.42 -3.15
C PHE A 29 -11.56 4.85 -1.80
N ALA A 30 -10.75 5.44 -0.92
CA ALA A 30 -11.19 5.89 0.40
C ALA A 30 -11.96 7.23 0.37
N SER A 31 -11.86 8.00 -0.71
CA SER A 31 -12.44 9.36 -0.79
C SER A 31 -13.44 9.51 -1.93
N VAL A 32 -12.98 9.39 -3.18
CA VAL A 32 -13.78 9.65 -4.38
C VAL A 32 -14.92 8.64 -4.52
N ILE A 33 -14.68 7.35 -4.23
CA ILE A 33 -15.74 6.33 -4.35
C ILE A 33 -16.88 6.58 -3.35
N PRO A 34 -16.63 6.74 -2.03
CA PRO A 34 -17.67 7.10 -1.07
C PRO A 34 -18.35 8.42 -1.39
N PHE A 35 -17.61 9.43 -1.89
CA PHE A 35 -18.18 10.70 -2.34
C PHE A 35 -19.24 10.47 -3.42
N ILE A 36 -18.94 9.68 -4.45
CA ILE A 36 -19.90 9.40 -5.54
C ILE A 36 -21.08 8.57 -5.03
N LEU A 37 -20.83 7.63 -4.11
CA LEU A 37 -21.86 6.71 -3.64
C LEU A 37 -22.87 7.37 -2.67
N VAL A 38 -22.39 8.27 -1.81
CA VAL A 38 -23.17 8.89 -0.73
C VAL A 38 -23.54 10.35 -1.05
N ASP A 39 -22.92 10.93 -2.08
CA ASP A 39 -23.05 12.35 -2.48
C ASP A 39 -22.69 13.33 -1.33
N ASP A 40 -21.78 12.91 -0.44
CA ASP A 40 -21.32 13.73 0.68
C ASP A 40 -19.91 14.28 0.43
N MET A 41 -19.84 15.60 0.27
CA MET A 41 -18.62 16.36 0.00
C MET A 41 -17.53 16.18 1.07
N ARG A 42 -17.88 15.76 2.29
CA ARG A 42 -16.92 15.47 3.36
C ARG A 42 -15.92 14.38 2.98
N PHE A 43 -16.29 13.44 2.12
CA PHE A 43 -15.37 12.40 1.66
C PHE A 43 -14.22 12.96 0.82
N LEU A 44 -14.40 14.11 0.17
CA LEU A 44 -13.30 14.78 -0.54
C LEU A 44 -12.26 15.37 0.44
N LEU A 45 -12.66 15.73 1.67
CA LEU A 45 -11.72 16.15 2.71
C LEU A 45 -10.78 15.01 3.11
N VAL A 46 -11.21 13.75 3.01
CA VAL A 46 -10.35 12.58 3.24
C VAL A 46 -9.21 12.53 2.23
N PHE A 47 -9.45 12.92 0.97
CA PHE A 47 -8.39 13.01 -0.04
C PHE A 47 -7.35 14.06 0.36
N LEU A 48 -7.81 15.26 0.72
CA LEU A 48 -6.92 16.36 1.09
C LEU A 48 -6.14 16.08 2.38
N ALA A 49 -6.80 15.55 3.41
CA ALA A 49 -6.20 15.24 4.69
C ALA A 49 -5.33 13.96 4.65
N GLY A 50 -5.69 12.99 3.81
CA GLY A 50 -4.97 11.72 3.66
C GLY A 50 -3.70 11.85 2.82
N TYR A 51 -3.67 12.79 1.87
CA TYR A 51 -2.54 12.94 0.96
C TYR A 51 -1.18 13.16 1.68
N PRO A 52 -1.04 14.13 2.62
CA PRO A 52 0.26 14.37 3.26
C PRO A 52 0.78 13.18 4.09
N PRO A 53 -0.04 12.51 4.94
CA PRO A 53 0.38 11.30 5.63
C PRO A 53 0.81 10.18 4.67
N LEU A 54 0.03 9.90 3.62
CA LEU A 54 0.40 8.88 2.64
C LEU A 54 1.70 9.22 1.92
N TRP A 55 1.96 10.50 1.64
CA TRP A 55 3.21 10.95 1.02
C TRP A 55 4.42 10.64 1.91
N VAL A 56 4.34 10.94 3.22
CA VAL A 56 5.41 10.63 4.18
C VAL A 56 5.65 9.11 4.29
N VAL A 57 4.57 8.31 4.30
CA VAL A 57 4.70 6.84 4.35
C VAL A 57 5.30 6.29 3.06
N ALA A 58 4.89 6.82 1.91
CA ALA A 58 5.39 6.41 0.61
C ALA A 58 6.87 6.77 0.39
N ASP A 59 7.31 7.90 0.95
CA ASP A 59 8.72 8.30 0.93
C ASP A 59 9.59 7.29 1.69
N ARG A 60 9.12 6.85 2.87
CA ARG A 60 9.81 5.84 3.67
C ARG A 60 9.78 4.44 3.05
N ASN A 61 8.64 4.03 2.52
CA ASN A 61 8.42 2.66 2.04
C ASN A 61 7.55 2.63 0.78
N PRO A 62 8.09 2.75 -0.43
CA PRO A 62 7.27 2.80 -1.64
C PRO A 62 6.60 1.46 -2.01
N HIS A 63 7.03 0.35 -1.42
CA HIS A 63 6.56 -1.02 -1.72
C HIS A 63 5.59 -1.60 -0.69
N LEU A 64 5.03 -0.79 0.22
CA LEU A 64 4.16 -1.27 1.31
C LEU A 64 3.04 -2.20 0.82
N PHE A 65 2.32 -1.82 -0.24
CA PHE A 65 1.22 -2.64 -0.76
C PHE A 65 1.69 -3.96 -1.38
N GLN A 66 2.90 -4.00 -1.96
CA GLN A 66 3.49 -5.24 -2.44
C GLN A 66 3.85 -6.15 -1.26
N ILE A 67 4.43 -5.59 -0.19
CA ILE A 67 4.74 -6.33 1.03
C ILE A 67 3.44 -6.86 1.65
N LEU A 68 2.41 -6.03 1.79
CA LEU A 68 1.11 -6.44 2.31
C LEU A 68 0.50 -7.55 1.46
N ASN A 69 0.56 -7.44 0.13
CA ASN A 69 0.07 -8.49 -0.77
C ASN A 69 0.83 -9.80 -0.58
N VAL A 70 2.17 -9.75 -0.50
CA VAL A 70 3.01 -10.94 -0.26
C VAL A 70 2.71 -11.55 1.11
N VAL A 71 2.63 -10.75 2.17
CA VAL A 71 2.30 -11.21 3.51
C VAL A 71 0.93 -11.89 3.52
N MET A 72 -0.09 -11.26 2.93
CA MET A 72 -1.44 -11.83 2.90
C MET A 72 -1.56 -13.07 2.02
N SER A 73 -0.76 -13.20 0.95
CA SER A 73 -0.86 -14.33 0.00
C SER A 73 0.07 -15.49 0.33
N ARG A 74 1.31 -15.21 0.75
CA ARG A 74 2.36 -16.20 1.02
C ARG A 74 2.48 -16.56 2.49
N THR A 75 2.04 -15.68 3.38
CA THR A 75 2.12 -15.91 4.83
C THR A 75 0.83 -15.46 5.52
N PRO A 76 -0.36 -15.94 5.06
CA PRO A 76 -1.62 -15.59 5.70
C PRO A 76 -1.57 -16.01 7.17
N ARG A 77 -1.89 -15.08 8.07
CA ARG A 77 -1.90 -15.34 9.50
C ARG A 77 -2.95 -16.41 9.80
N THR A 78 -2.53 -17.56 10.31
CA THR A 78 -3.46 -18.63 10.68
C THR A 78 -4.39 -18.14 11.80
N SER A 79 -5.70 -18.29 11.64
CA SER A 79 -6.69 -17.78 12.60
C SER A 79 -6.55 -18.44 13.98
N VAL A 80 -6.03 -19.67 14.00
CA VAL A 80 -5.82 -20.48 15.22
C VAL A 80 -4.48 -20.20 15.91
N ARG A 81 -3.61 -19.34 15.35
CA ARG A 81 -2.29 -19.01 15.93
C ARG A 81 -2.33 -18.60 17.40
N SER A 82 -3.38 -17.89 17.82
CA SER A 82 -3.52 -17.43 19.21
C SER A 82 -3.95 -18.53 20.18
N ARG A 83 -4.54 -19.62 19.67
CA ARG A 83 -5.02 -20.76 20.47
C ARG A 83 -4.02 -21.92 20.46
N ASP A 84 -3.30 -22.11 19.36
CA ASP A 84 -2.39 -23.25 19.14
C ASP A 84 -0.90 -22.86 19.26
N GLY A 85 -0.58 -21.61 19.62
CA GLY A 85 0.78 -21.17 19.92
C GLY A 85 1.73 -21.07 18.73
N GLY A 86 1.26 -21.32 17.50
CA GLY A 86 2.08 -21.29 16.29
C GLY A 86 1.27 -21.44 15.01
N ASP A 87 1.96 -21.32 13.87
CA ASP A 87 1.40 -21.66 12.57
C ASP A 87 1.40 -23.19 12.43
N LEU A 88 0.23 -23.77 12.14
CA LEU A 88 0.10 -25.20 11.85
C LEU A 88 0.79 -25.50 10.52
N TYR A 89 2.07 -25.87 10.59
CA TYR A 89 2.76 -26.52 9.47
C TYR A 89 2.40 -28.01 9.47
N VAL A 90 1.21 -28.36 9.02
CA VAL A 90 0.86 -29.76 8.76
C VAL A 90 0.25 -29.88 7.37
N ALA A 91 0.86 -30.80 6.62
CA ALA A 91 0.67 -31.12 5.21
C ALA A 91 -0.73 -31.66 4.86
#